data_AF-A0A2K3KZY7-F1
#
_entry.id   AF-A0A2K3KZY7-F1
#
_cell.length_a   1.000
_cell.length_b   1.000
_cell.length_c   1.000
_cell.angle_alpha   90.00
_cell.angle_beta   90.00
_cell.angle_gamma   90.00
#
_symmetry.space_group_name_H-M   'P 1'
#
loop_
_entity.id
_entity.type
_entity.pdbx_description
1 polymer ?
#
loop_
_entity_poly.entity_id
_entity_poly.type
_entity_poly.pdbx_seq_one_letter_code
_entity_poly.pdbx_strand_id
1 'polypeptide(L)' 'MGACIRNERGNFVAAFPSFRYGIFTPAEAWGLLQDLEWLATLGYSKVVIEMDCKMVVNDVKHYKPI' A
#
# COMPACT_ATOMS: atom_id res chain seq x y z
N MET A 1 3.80 -6.39 -6.95
CA MET A 1 3.85 -5.29 -5.95
C MET A 1 4.11 -5.93 -4.61
N GLY A 2 5.00 -5.35 -3.81
CA GLY A 2 5.26 -5.87 -2.47
C GLY A 2 5.42 -4.73 -1.49
N ALA A 3 5.13 -5.00 -0.23
CA ALA A 3 5.23 -4.01 0.84
C ALA A 3 6.19 -4.48 1.92
N CYS A 4 6.80 -3.52 2.60
CA CYS A 4 7.59 -3.74 3.80
C CYS A 4 6.90 -3.05 4.98
N ILE A 5 6.65 -3.78 6.06
CA ILE A 5 6.20 -3.22 7.33
C ILE A 5 7.42 -2.82 8.14
N ARG A 6 7.37 -1.58 8.64
CA ARG A 6 8.29 -1.07 9.65
C ARG A 6 7.50 -0.71 10.90
N ASN A 7 8.11 -0.89 12.07
CA ASN A 7 7.55 -0.39 13.31
C ASN A 7 7.73 1.13 13.43
N GLU A 8 7.21 1.72 14.49
CA GLU A 8 7.25 3.17 14.74
C GLU A 8 8.67 3.77 14.84
N ARG A 9 9.69 2.93 15.10
CA ARG A 9 11.10 3.34 15.12
C ARG A 9 11.78 3.23 13.74
N GLY A 10 11.02 2.85 12.71
CA GLY A 10 11.52 2.58 11.37
C GLY A 10 12.19 1.22 11.19
N ASN A 11 12.18 0.35 12.21
CA ASN A 11 12.80 -0.97 12.10
C ASN A 11 11.93 -1.89 11.25
N PHE A 12 12.55 -2.65 10.34
CA PHE A 12 11.87 -3.67 9.56
C PHE A 12 11.23 -4.73 10.47
N VAL A 13 9.99 -5.10 10.16
CA VAL A 13 9.21 -6.14 10.85
C VAL A 13 8.95 -7.31 9.92
N ALA A 14 8.41 -7.04 8.74
CA ALA A 14 8.01 -8.07 7.78
C ALA A 14 7.97 -7.50 6.35
N ALA A 15 8.00 -8.38 5.35
CA ALA A 15 7.75 -8.06 3.96
C ALA A 15 6.67 -8.96 3.38
N PHE A 16 5.85 -8.41 2.50
CA PHE A 16 4.81 -9.12 1.76
C PHE A 16 5.14 -9.06 0.28
N PRO A 17 5.87 -10.06 -0.25
CA PRO A 17 6.06 -10.15 -1.68
C PRO A 17 4.77 -10.62 -2.33
N SER A 18 4.23 -9.87 -3.29
CA SER A 18 3.19 -10.37 -4.19
C SER A 18 3.67 -10.35 -5.64
N PHE A 19 3.78 -11.55 -6.17
CA PHE A 19 3.96 -11.79 -7.59
C PHE A 19 2.59 -12.13 -8.18
N ARG A 20 2.06 -11.23 -9.01
CA ARG A 20 0.84 -11.46 -9.78
C ARG A 20 1.14 -11.37 -11.27
N TYR A 21 0.69 -12.38 -12.01
CA TYR A 21 0.67 -12.36 -13.46
C TYR A 21 -0.49 -11.50 -13.96
N GLY A 22 -0.23 -10.61 -14.92
CA GLY A 22 -1.26 -9.77 -15.55
C GLY A 22 -0.78 -8.35 -15.83
N ILE A 23 -1.56 -7.62 -16.64
CA ILE A 23 -1.38 -6.19 -16.86
C ILE A 23 -2.30 -5.45 -15.88
N PHE A 24 -1.70 -4.73 -14.94
CA PHE A 24 -2.42 -3.89 -14.00
C PHE A 24 -2.18 -2.43 -14.35
N THR A 25 -3.24 -1.68 -14.65
CA THR A 25 -3.13 -0.26 -15.00
C THR A 25 -4.17 0.55 -14.21
N PRO A 26 -3.75 1.44 -13.29
CA PRO A 26 -2.37 1.67 -12.84
C PRO A 26 -1.91 0.60 -11.82
N ALA A 27 -0.75 -0.02 -12.06
CA ALA A 27 -0.20 -1.09 -11.21
C ALA A 27 0.02 -0.64 -9.75
N GLU A 28 0.47 0.60 -9.56
CA GLU A 28 0.72 1.19 -8.24
C GLU A 28 -0.55 1.33 -7.39
N ALA A 29 -1.68 1.71 -8.00
CA ALA A 29 -2.96 1.80 -7.31
C ALA A 29 -3.46 0.41 -6.87
N TRP A 30 -3.28 -0.60 -7.72
CA TRP A 30 -3.57 -1.99 -7.39
C TRP A 30 -2.66 -2.54 -6.29
N GLY A 31 -1.39 -2.15 -6.29
CA GLY A 31 -0.46 -2.47 -5.20
C GLY A 31 -0.93 -1.89 -3.87
N LEU A 32 -1.26 -0.60 -3.86
CA LEU A 32 -1.77 0.07 -2.66
C LEU A 32 -3.04 -0.58 -2.12
N LEU A 33 -4.00 -0.94 -2.98
CA LEU A 33 -5.21 -1.67 -2.55
C LEU A 33 -4.85 -3.00 -1.87
N GLN A 34 -3.95 -3.78 -2.47
CA GLN A 34 -3.54 -5.04 -1.88
C GLN A 34 -2.85 -4.86 -0.53
N ASP A 35 -2.00 -3.84 -0.40
CA ASP A 35 -1.31 -3.53 0.84
C ASP A 35 -2.29 -3.13 1.93
N LEU A 36 -3.32 -2.33 1.60
CA LEU A 36 -4.39 -1.96 2.52
C LEU A 36 -5.20 -3.17 3.00
N GLU A 37 -5.53 -4.11 2.11
CA GLU A 37 -6.22 -5.36 2.47
C GLU A 37 -5.38 -6.21 3.45
N TRP A 38 -4.07 -6.31 3.22
CA TRP A 38 -3.18 -7.02 4.14
C TRP A 38 -3.11 -6.33 5.49
N LEU A 39 -2.94 -5.01 5.52
CA LEU A 39 -2.89 -4.24 6.76
C LEU A 39 -4.19 -4.40 7.56
N ALA A 40 -5.34 -4.34 6.89
CA ALA A 40 -6.64 -4.57 7.52
C ALA A 40 -6.77 -6.00 8.07
N THR A 41 -6.35 -7.01 7.31
CA THR A 41 -6.38 -8.43 7.72
C THR A 41 -5.49 -8.69 8.94
N LEU A 42 -4.36 -8.00 9.04
CA LEU A 42 -3.43 -8.08 10.17
C LEU A 42 -3.85 -7.23 11.37
N GLY A 43 -4.95 -6.48 11.27
CA GLY A 43 -5.49 -5.66 12.35
C GLY A 43 -4.80 -4.31 12.54
N TYR A 44 -4.00 -3.85 11.57
CA TYR A 44 -3.41 -2.52 11.62
C TYR A 44 -4.45 -1.45 11.28
N SER A 45 -4.71 -0.55 12.23
CA SER A 45 -5.71 0.52 12.10
C SER A 45 -5.10 1.93 12.04
N LYS A 46 -3.83 2.07 12.41
CA LYS A 46 -3.07 3.33 12.34
C LYS A 46 -1.73 3.06 11.68
N VAL A 47 -1.60 3.49 10.43
CA VAL A 47 -0.43 3.22 9.58
C VAL A 47 -0.03 4.47 8.82
N VAL A 48 1.27 4.59 8.53
CA VAL A 48 1.80 5.52 7.54
C VAL A 48 2.21 4.68 6.34
N ILE A 49 1.65 5.00 5.17
CA ILE A 49 1.99 4.33 3.92
C ILE A 49 2.94 5.25 3.15
N GLU A 50 4.12 4.71 2.85
CA GLU A 50 5.12 5.35 1.99
C GLU A 50 5.10 4.66 0.63
N MET A 51 4.94 5.43 -0.45
CA MET A 51 5.00 4.95 -1.82
C MET A 51 5.68 5.97 -2.72
N ASP A 52 6.35 5.51 -3.77
CA ASP A 52 7.07 6.34 -4.74
C ASP A 52 6.16 6.88 -5.87
N CYS A 53 4.89 6.46 -5.91
CA CYS A 53 3.94 6.93 -6.91
C CYS A 53 3.18 8.21 -6.51
N LYS A 54 3.74 9.38 -6.84
CA LYS A 54 3.13 10.70 -6.57
C LYS A 54 1.68 10.84 -7.06
N MET A 55 1.35 10.26 -8.22
CA MET A 55 0.01 10.31 -8.80
C MET A 55 -1.01 9.61 -7.89
N VAL A 56 -0.72 8.37 -7.47
CA VAL A 56 -1.61 7.61 -6.58
C VAL A 56 -1.76 8.29 -5.22
N VAL A 57 -0.67 8.82 -4.66
CA VAL A 57 -0.72 9.61 -3.40
C VAL A 57 -1.66 10.80 -3.53
N ASN A 58 -1.59 11.53 -4.64
CA ASN A 58 -2.43 12.69 -4.88
C ASN A 58 -3.91 12.30 -5.05
N ASP A 59 -4.19 11.26 -5.84
CA ASP A 59 -5.56 10.80 -6.09
C ASP A 59 -6.24 10.38 -4.79
N VAL A 60 -5.55 9.62 -3.93
CA VAL A 60 -6.10 9.17 -2.64
C VAL A 60 -6.33 10.36 -1.69
N LYS A 61 -5.40 11.31 -1.61
CA LYS A 61 -5.51 12.47 -0.70
C LYS A 61 -6.61 13.45 -1.09
N HIS A 62 -6.90 13.59 -2.39
CA HIS A 62 -7.87 14.54 -2.90
C HIS A 62 -9.18 13.88 -3.36
N TYR A 63 -9.31 12.57 -3.13
CA TYR A 63 -10.54 11.84 -3.42
C TYR A 63 -11.71 12.45 -2.64
N LYS A 64 -12.77 12.81 -3.37
CA LYS A 64 -14.06 13.22 -2.80
C LYS A 64 -15.09 12.18 -3.20
N PRO A 65 -15.78 11.53 -2.24
CA PRO A 65 -16.90 10.68 -2.57
C PRO A 65 -17.99 11.51 -3.27
N ILE A 66 -18.57 10.94 -4.32
CA ILE A 66 -19.67 11.52 -5.10
C ILE A 66 -20.97 11.39 -4.30
#